data_AF-A0A3B9LA42-F1
#
_entry.id   AF-A0A3B9LA42-F1
#
_cell.length_a   1.000
_cell.length_b   1.000
_cell.length_c   1.000
_cell.angle_alpha   90.00
_cell.angle_beta   90.00
_cell.angle_gamma   90.00
#
_symmetry.space_group_name_H-M   'P 1'
#
loop_
_entity.id
_entity.type
_entity.pdbx_description
1 polymer ?
#
loop_
_entity_poly.entity_id
_entity_poly.type
_entity_poly.pdbx_seq_one_letter_code
_entity_poly.pdbx_strand_id
1 'polypeptide(L)'
;AMLALPLVASLNFYLGYPLRWFCAHSTSVLLSAFGTVTSPEGASLWWNGKTILIDAPCAGIAMLWIGLYLGALFSYLNSAQTLRTLINLSMAGALVILANVIRNTLLFYKESGMLDLPHWTHEAIGLVTFALFVPCVYFVCHAQFSFKRSTP
;
A
#
# COMPACT_ATOMS: atom_id res chain seq x y z
N ALA A 1 -8.39 -3.63 26.49
CA ALA A 1 -7.37 -4.70 26.38
C ALA A 1 -6.72 -4.77 25.00
N MET A 2 -7.48 -4.90 23.89
CA MET A 2 -6.89 -5.07 22.55
C MET A 2 -5.99 -3.93 22.05
N LEU A 3 -6.25 -2.68 22.47
CA LEU A 3 -5.43 -1.51 22.13
C LEU A 3 -4.06 -1.47 22.85
N ALA A 4 -3.86 -2.30 23.88
CA ALA A 4 -2.59 -2.41 24.61
C ALA A 4 -1.65 -3.49 24.03
N LEU A 5 -2.12 -4.28 23.07
CA LEU A 5 -1.25 -5.23 22.36
C LEU A 5 -0.37 -4.50 21.35
N PRO A 6 0.85 -5.00 21.09
CA PRO A 6 1.74 -4.46 20.07
C PRO A 6 1.25 -4.91 18.68
N LEU A 7 0.04 -4.50 18.30
CA LEU A 7 -0.70 -5.00 17.16
C LEU A 7 0.08 -4.81 15.85
N VAL A 8 0.74 -3.66 15.71
CA VAL A 8 1.62 -3.37 14.56
C VAL A 8 2.81 -4.33 14.51
N ALA A 9 3.41 -4.67 15.65
CA ALA A 9 4.51 -5.63 15.69
C ALA A 9 4.03 -7.05 15.33
N SER A 10 2.87 -7.47 15.85
CA SER A 10 2.26 -8.75 15.48
C SER A 10 1.91 -8.83 14.00
N LEU A 11 1.35 -7.76 13.42
CA LEU A 11 1.08 -7.67 11.98
C LEU A 11 2.38 -7.75 11.18
N ASN A 12 3.45 -7.06 11.61
CA ASN A 12 4.77 -7.17 10.97
C ASN A 12 5.31 -8.60 10.99
N PHE A 13 5.12 -9.32 12.09
CA PHE A 13 5.57 -10.70 12.21
C PHE A 13 4.78 -11.65 11.31
N TYR A 14 3.44 -11.60 11.33
CA TYR A 14 2.60 -12.57 10.61
C TYR A 14 2.33 -12.19 9.15
N LEU A 15 2.06 -10.91 8.87
CA LEU A 15 1.68 -10.44 7.53
C LEU A 15 2.84 -9.78 6.77
N GLY A 16 3.95 -9.47 7.43
CA GLY A 16 5.07 -8.79 6.80
C GLY A 16 5.70 -9.55 5.64
N TYR A 17 5.93 -10.86 5.78
CA TYR A 17 6.45 -11.67 4.68
C TYR A 17 5.43 -11.88 3.54
N PRO A 18 4.18 -12.33 3.81
CA PRO A 18 3.18 -12.49 2.74
C PRO A 18 2.95 -11.22 1.93
N LEU A 19 2.89 -10.07 2.59
CA LEU A 19 2.64 -8.80 1.91
C LEU A 19 3.83 -8.35 1.06
N ARG A 20 5.07 -8.58 1.52
CA ARG A 20 6.28 -8.33 0.73
C ARG A 20 6.38 -9.27 -0.48
N TRP A 21 6.08 -10.54 -0.29
CA TRP A 21 6.02 -11.52 -1.38
C TRP A 21 5.02 -11.07 -2.45
N PHE A 22 3.81 -10.68 -2.03
CA PHE A 22 2.79 -10.16 -2.94
C PHE A 22 3.29 -8.91 -3.68
N CYS A 23 3.87 -7.95 -2.95
CA CYS A 23 4.41 -6.74 -3.54
C CYS A 23 5.53 -7.03 -4.55
N ALA A 24 6.43 -7.99 -4.28
CA ALA A 24 7.49 -8.38 -5.22
C ALA A 24 6.90 -8.88 -6.54
N HIS A 25 5.92 -9.79 -6.47
CA HIS A 25 5.29 -10.34 -7.66
C HIS A 25 4.53 -9.27 -8.45
N SER A 26 3.72 -8.45 -7.77
CA SER A 26 2.99 -7.37 -8.43
C SER A 26 3.91 -6.30 -9.02
N THR A 27 5.00 -5.96 -8.30
CA THR A 27 6.01 -5.02 -8.80
C THR A 27 6.70 -5.57 -10.04
N SER A 28 7.03 -6.86 -10.06
CA SER A 28 7.63 -7.51 -11.24
C SER A 28 6.72 -7.44 -12.46
N VAL A 29 5.42 -7.71 -12.28
CA VAL A 29 4.43 -7.60 -13.36
C VAL A 29 4.33 -6.16 -13.86
N LEU A 30 4.27 -5.19 -12.94
CA LEU A 30 4.17 -3.78 -13.28
C LEU A 30 5.43 -3.27 -14.00
N LEU A 31 6.61 -3.63 -13.52
CA LEU A 31 7.90 -3.32 -14.17
C LEU A 31 7.99 -3.93 -15.58
N SER A 32 7.51 -5.17 -15.74
CA SER A 32 7.48 -5.84 -17.05
C SER A 32 6.58 -5.09 -18.04
N ALA A 33 5.44 -4.54 -17.57
CA ALA A 33 4.57 -3.71 -18.38
C ALA A 33 5.24 -2.39 -18.82
N PHE A 34 6.22 -1.89 -18.06
CA PHE A 34 7.06 -0.74 -18.41
C PHE A 34 8.37 -1.12 -19.14
N GLY A 35 8.52 -2.38 -19.57
CA GLY A 35 9.68 -2.85 -20.34
C GLY A 35 10.89 -3.28 -19.51
N THR A 36 10.77 -3.31 -18.17
CA THR A 36 11.84 -3.78 -17.27
C THR A 36 11.55 -5.20 -16.82
N VAL A 37 12.23 -6.18 -17.41
CA VAL A 37 12.04 -7.59 -17.07
C VAL A 37 12.80 -7.93 -15.80
N THR A 38 12.06 -8.26 -14.74
CA THR A 38 12.61 -8.71 -13.44
C THR A 38 12.12 -10.13 -13.13
N SER A 39 12.88 -10.87 -12.34
CA SER A 39 12.46 -12.19 -11.83
C SER A 39 12.18 -12.09 -10.32
N PRO A 40 10.93 -12.31 -9.86
CA PRO A 40 10.62 -12.27 -8.44
C PRO A 40 11.15 -13.51 -7.72
N GLU A 41 11.91 -13.31 -6.65
CA GLU A 41 12.49 -14.37 -5.80
C GLU A 41 12.05 -14.14 -4.36
N GLY A 42 10.94 -14.77 -3.96
CA GLY A 42 10.37 -14.60 -2.62
C GLY A 42 9.90 -13.15 -2.38
N ALA A 43 10.56 -12.45 -1.46
CA ALA A 43 10.32 -11.04 -1.12
C ALA A 43 11.34 -10.08 -1.77
N SER A 44 11.96 -10.52 -2.88
CA SER A 44 12.99 -9.78 -3.60
C SER A 44 12.79 -9.84 -5.11
N LEU A 45 13.49 -8.97 -5.83
CA LEU A 45 13.48 -8.90 -7.29
C LEU A 45 14.90 -9.10 -7.80
N TRP A 46 15.10 -10.10 -8.64
CA TRP A 46 16.35 -10.29 -9.36
C TRP A 46 16.35 -9.49 -10.66
N TRP A 47 17.37 -8.66 -10.82
CA TRP A 47 17.55 -7.83 -12.01
C TRP A 47 19.02 -7.54 -12.27
N ASN A 48 19.47 -7.76 -13.50
CA ASN A 48 20.83 -7.43 -13.97
C ASN A 48 21.96 -7.94 -13.03
N GLY A 49 21.88 -9.19 -12.59
CA GLY A 49 22.90 -9.77 -11.70
C GLY A 49 22.85 -9.30 -10.24
N LYS A 50 21.79 -8.58 -9.84
CA LYS A 50 21.61 -8.04 -8.48
C LYS A 50 20.25 -8.42 -7.89
N THR A 51 20.25 -8.71 -6.59
CA THR A 51 19.03 -8.91 -5.81
C THR A 51 18.62 -7.59 -5.17
N ILE A 52 17.42 -7.11 -5.51
CA ILE A 52 16.84 -5.90 -4.95
C ILE A 52 15.78 -6.34 -3.93
N LEU A 53 16.05 -6.05 -2.66
CA LEU A 53 15.21 -6.52 -1.56
C LEU A 53 14.03 -5.56 -1.33
N ILE A 54 12.84 -6.10 -1.06
CA ILE A 54 11.75 -5.31 -0.48
C ILE A 54 11.91 -5.37 1.05
N ASP A 55 12.44 -4.29 1.62
CA ASP A 55 12.71 -4.21 3.05
C ASP A 55 11.45 -4.27 3.92
N ALA A 56 11.62 -4.63 5.19
CA ALA A 56 10.54 -4.71 6.19
C ALA A 56 9.66 -3.44 6.26
N PRO A 57 10.18 -2.20 6.32
CA PRO A 57 9.35 -0.99 6.24
C PRO A 57 8.53 -0.86 4.95
N CYS A 58 9.01 -1.45 3.85
CA CYS A 58 8.33 -1.46 2.54
C CYS A 58 7.25 -2.54 2.42
N ALA A 59 7.08 -3.39 3.45
CA ALA A 59 5.94 -4.30 3.54
C ALA A 59 4.60 -3.55 3.47
N GLY A 60 4.55 -2.27 3.86
CA GLY A 60 3.33 -1.46 3.76
C GLY A 60 2.37 -1.64 4.92
N ILE A 61 2.79 -2.28 6.02
CA ILE A 61 1.93 -2.52 7.20
C ILE A 61 1.56 -1.22 7.91
N ALA A 62 2.50 -0.31 8.08
CA ALA A 62 2.21 1.02 8.62
C ALA A 62 1.22 1.77 7.70
N MET A 63 1.42 1.66 6.39
CA MET A 63 0.55 2.28 5.39
C MET A 63 -0.87 1.68 5.44
N LEU A 64 -0.98 0.36 5.65
CA LEU A 64 -2.25 -0.36 5.79
C LEU A 64 -2.98 0.06 7.06
N TRP A 65 -2.26 0.17 8.17
CA TRP A 65 -2.83 0.64 9.43
C TRP A 65 -3.44 2.03 9.28
N ILE A 66 -2.72 2.97 8.66
CA ILE A 66 -3.23 4.32 8.45
C ILE A 66 -4.40 4.33 7.45
N GLY A 67 -4.34 3.52 6.38
CA GLY A 67 -5.45 3.42 5.43
C GLY A 67 -6.74 2.87 6.06
N LEU A 68 -6.63 1.84 6.89
CA LEU A 68 -7.77 1.30 7.66
C LEU A 68 -8.30 2.33 8.67
N TYR A 69 -7.41 3.06 9.35
CA TYR A 69 -7.80 4.16 10.23
C TYR A 69 -8.57 5.25 9.48
N LEU A 70 -8.08 5.70 8.32
CA LEU A 70 -8.77 6.69 7.49
C LEU A 70 -10.11 6.18 6.96
N GLY A 71 -10.17 4.91 6.53
CA GLY A 71 -11.42 4.27 6.11
C GLY A 71 -12.45 4.24 7.25
N ALA A 72 -12.04 3.90 8.47
CA ALA A 72 -12.89 3.95 9.65
C ALA A 72 -13.33 5.38 9.99
N LEU A 73 -12.39 6.34 9.98
CA LEU A 73 -12.64 7.75 10.27
C LEU A 73 -13.65 8.35 9.29
N PHE A 74 -13.46 8.18 7.99
CA PHE A 74 -14.40 8.70 6.99
C PHE A 74 -15.75 7.98 7.04
N SER A 75 -15.77 6.69 7.37
CA SER A 75 -17.03 5.97 7.59
C SER A 75 -17.80 6.52 8.79
N TYR A 76 -17.10 6.84 9.88
CA TYR A 76 -17.67 7.48 11.06
C TYR A 76 -18.20 8.88 10.74
N LEU A 77 -17.39 9.73 10.09
CA LEU A 77 -17.78 11.09 9.71
C LEU A 77 -18.99 11.10 8.76
N ASN A 78 -19.12 10.10 7.89
CA ASN A 78 -20.25 9.94 6.96
C ASN A 78 -21.45 9.18 7.57
N SER A 79 -21.44 8.88 8.88
CA SER A 79 -22.48 8.09 9.57
C SER A 79 -22.82 6.78 8.83
N ALA A 80 -21.79 6.08 8.34
CA ALA A 80 -21.95 4.86 7.57
C ALA A 80 -22.48 3.71 8.44
N GLN A 81 -23.41 2.94 7.88
CA GLN A 81 -23.89 1.69 8.47
C GLN A 81 -22.80 0.62 8.44
N THR A 82 -22.91 -0.42 9.28
CA THR A 82 -21.90 -1.49 9.44
C THR A 82 -21.41 -2.07 8.11
N LEU A 83 -22.33 -2.44 7.20
CA LEU A 83 -21.95 -2.99 5.90
C LEU A 83 -21.16 -1.99 5.06
N ARG A 84 -21.53 -0.71 5.08
CA ARG A 84 -20.81 0.36 4.36
C ARG A 84 -19.43 0.59 4.97
N THR A 85 -19.31 0.56 6.29
CA THR A 85 -18.01 0.63 6.97
C THR A 85 -17.11 -0.53 6.55
N LEU A 86 -17.64 -1.76 6.48
CA LEU A 86 -16.87 -2.91 6.00
C LEU A 86 -16.40 -2.77 4.54
N ILE A 87 -17.27 -2.26 3.66
CA ILE A 87 -16.91 -1.98 2.26
C ILE A 87 -15.82 -0.90 2.19
N ASN A 88 -16.00 0.21 2.91
CA ASN A 88 -15.02 1.31 2.95
C ASN A 88 -13.66 0.84 3.46
N LEU A 89 -13.62 0.04 4.53
CA LEU A 89 -12.39 -0.55 5.06
C LEU A 89 -11.73 -1.49 4.04
N SER A 90 -12.52 -2.32 3.36
CA SER A 90 -12.01 -3.24 2.34
C SER A 90 -11.42 -2.49 1.15
N MET A 91 -12.10 -1.45 0.67
CA MET A 91 -11.62 -0.61 -0.43
C MET A 91 -10.40 0.21 -0.03
N ALA A 92 -10.38 0.77 1.18
CA ALA A 92 -9.20 1.47 1.70
C ALA A 92 -7.99 0.53 1.77
N GLY A 93 -8.17 -0.69 2.27
CA GLY A 93 -7.13 -1.71 2.30
C GLY A 93 -6.61 -2.07 0.90
N ALA A 94 -7.52 -2.30 -0.06
CA ALA A 94 -7.14 -2.58 -1.44
C ALA A 94 -6.35 -1.42 -2.07
N LEU A 95 -6.81 -0.18 -1.86
CA LEU A 95 -6.11 1.01 -2.34
C LEU A 95 -4.72 1.16 -1.72
N VAL A 96 -4.53 0.84 -0.43
CA VAL A 96 -3.20 0.86 0.19
C VAL A 96 -2.29 -0.15 -0.50
N ILE A 97 -2.78 -1.37 -0.71
CA ILE A 97 -1.97 -2.43 -1.33
C ILE A 97 -1.50 -1.97 -2.72
N LEU A 98 -2.41 -1.41 -3.52
CA LEU A 98 -2.09 -0.85 -4.83
C LEU A 98 -1.06 0.30 -4.74
N ALA A 99 -1.26 1.24 -3.82
CA ALA A 99 -0.33 2.34 -3.59
C ALA A 99 1.06 1.81 -3.18
N ASN A 100 1.12 0.78 -2.35
CA ASN A 100 2.38 0.17 -1.92
C ASN A 100 3.10 -0.55 -3.08
N VAL A 101 2.37 -1.19 -4.00
CA VAL A 101 2.97 -1.75 -5.23
C VAL A 101 3.58 -0.65 -6.08
N ILE A 102 2.89 0.48 -6.25
CA ILE A 102 3.43 1.65 -6.98
C ILE A 102 4.69 2.17 -6.27
N ARG A 103 4.65 2.33 -4.95
CA ARG A 103 5.81 2.75 -4.16
C ARG A 103 7.01 1.82 -4.36
N ASN A 104 6.81 0.51 -4.27
CA ASN A 104 7.88 -0.48 -4.46
C ASN A 104 8.44 -0.46 -5.89
N THR A 105 7.58 -0.21 -6.88
CA THR A 105 8.01 -0.02 -8.28
C THR A 105 8.87 1.23 -8.46
N LEU A 106 8.51 2.34 -7.82
CA LEU A 106 9.31 3.57 -7.85
C LEU A 106 10.65 3.38 -7.12
N LEU A 107 10.63 2.73 -5.95
CA LEU A 107 11.83 2.43 -5.18
C LEU A 107 12.76 1.48 -5.91
N PHE A 108 12.24 0.53 -6.70
CA PHE A 108 13.07 -0.35 -7.51
C PHE A 108 14.05 0.43 -8.39
N TYR A 109 13.64 1.50 -9.06
CA TYR A 109 14.54 2.28 -9.92
C TYR A 109 15.70 2.95 -9.15
N LYS A 110 15.47 3.29 -7.89
CA LYS A 110 16.51 3.81 -6.98
C LYS A 110 17.41 2.66 -6.51
N GLU A 111 16.84 1.62 -5.95
CA GLU A 111 17.58 0.51 -5.31
C GLU A 111 18.30 -0.40 -6.32
N SER A 112 17.86 -0.42 -7.59
CA SER A 112 18.56 -1.11 -8.68
C SER A 112 19.85 -0.39 -9.12
N GLY A 113 20.02 0.88 -8.73
CA GLY A 113 21.09 1.75 -9.21
C GLY A 113 20.86 2.27 -10.63
N MET A 114 19.65 2.19 -11.17
CA MET A 114 19.31 2.83 -12.45
C MET A 114 19.26 4.35 -12.32
N LEU A 115 18.83 4.84 -11.15
CA LEU A 115 18.83 6.25 -10.79
C LEU A 115 19.60 6.43 -9.48
N ASP A 116 20.77 7.06 -9.53
CA ASP A 116 21.50 7.48 -8.34
C ASP A 116 20.80 8.66 -7.68
N LEU A 117 19.87 8.34 -6.78
CA LEU A 117 19.08 9.32 -6.04
C LEU A 117 19.58 9.43 -4.59
N PRO A 118 19.56 10.64 -4.00
CA PRO A 118 19.92 10.83 -2.59
C PRO A 118 19.08 9.97 -1.63
N HIS A 119 19.60 9.74 -0.43
CA HIS A 119 18.93 8.90 0.57
C HIS A 119 17.51 9.39 0.94
N TRP A 120 17.31 10.71 1.03
CA TRP A 120 16.01 11.32 1.37
C TRP A 120 14.91 10.98 0.36
N THR A 121 15.26 10.61 -0.88
CA THR A 121 14.27 10.30 -1.92
C THR A 121 13.47 9.05 -1.58
N HIS A 122 14.02 8.13 -0.78
CA HIS A 122 13.26 6.97 -0.29
C HIS A 122 12.06 7.40 0.57
N GLU A 123 12.27 8.37 1.47
CA GLU A 123 11.21 8.93 2.32
C GLU A 123 10.24 9.78 1.51
N ALA A 124 10.75 10.59 0.58
CA ALA A 124 9.92 11.43 -0.28
C ALA A 124 8.98 10.62 -1.19
N ILE A 125 9.45 9.52 -1.78
CA ILE A 125 8.59 8.62 -2.55
C ILE A 125 7.47 8.07 -1.66
N GLY A 126 7.80 7.66 -0.43
CA GLY A 126 6.81 7.22 0.55
C GLY A 126 5.78 8.29 0.86
N LEU A 127 6.22 9.53 1.12
CA LEU A 127 5.34 10.65 1.43
C LEU A 127 4.44 11.02 0.25
N VAL A 128 4.98 11.09 -0.97
CA VAL A 128 4.22 11.40 -2.18
C VAL A 128 3.18 10.33 -2.46
N THR A 129 3.56 9.05 -2.41
CA THR A 129 2.59 7.95 -2.56
C THR A 129 1.48 8.05 -1.52
N PHE A 130 1.83 8.37 -0.27
CA PHE A 130 0.86 8.51 0.80
C PHE A 130 -0.08 9.70 0.58
N ALA A 131 0.45 10.87 0.20
CA ALA A 131 -0.32 12.08 -0.07
C ALA A 131 -1.31 11.88 -1.23
N LEU A 132 -0.95 11.09 -2.25
CA LEU A 132 -1.84 10.75 -3.36
C LEU A 132 -2.92 9.73 -2.98
N PHE A 133 -2.63 8.82 -2.05
CA PHE A 133 -3.55 7.78 -1.63
C PHE A 133 -4.68 8.30 -0.73
N VAL A 134 -4.41 9.21 0.21
CA VAL A 134 -5.40 9.76 1.14
C VAL A 134 -6.67 10.30 0.45
N PRO A 135 -6.59 11.16 -0.58
CA PRO A 135 -7.78 11.66 -1.26
C PRO A 135 -8.56 10.56 -2.00
N CYS A 136 -7.89 9.51 -2.48
CA CYS A 136 -8.56 8.36 -3.10
C CYS A 136 -9.44 7.62 -2.09
N VAL A 137 -8.96 7.42 -0.85
CA VAL A 137 -9.76 6.81 0.24
C VAL A 137 -10.96 7.69 0.56
N TYR A 138 -10.75 9.00 0.70
CA TYR A 138 -11.83 9.95 0.96
C TYR A 138 -12.89 9.88 -0.14
N PHE A 139 -12.47 9.95 -1.41
CA PHE A 139 -13.37 9.89 -2.56
C PHE A 139 -14.16 8.59 -2.58
N VAL A 140 -13.53 7.44 -2.36
CA VAL A 140 -14.24 6.15 -2.30
C VAL A 140 -15.27 6.13 -1.18
N CYS A 141 -14.91 6.57 0.03
CA CYS A 141 -15.81 6.57 1.17
C CYS A 141 -17.00 7.54 0.98
N HIS A 142 -16.78 8.65 0.26
CA HIS A 142 -17.78 9.69 0.03
C HIS A 142 -18.63 9.44 -1.24
N ALA A 143 -18.07 8.95 -2.34
CA ALA A 143 -18.79 8.66 -3.58
C ALA A 143 -19.91 7.62 -3.36
N GLN A 144 -19.67 6.65 -2.48
CA GLN A 144 -20.70 5.67 -2.09
C GLN A 144 -21.84 6.26 -1.26
N PHE A 145 -21.66 7.43 -0.63
CA PHE A 145 -22.75 8.16 0.03
C PHE A 145 -23.69 8.79 -1.00
N SER A 146 -23.16 9.35 -2.08
CA SER A 146 -23.97 10.01 -3.11
C SER A 146 -24.85 9.03 -3.89
N PHE A 147 -24.36 7.80 -4.14
CA PHE A 147 -25.09 6.81 -4.95
C PHE A 147 -26.40 6.34 -4.31
N LYS A 148 -26.50 6.32 -2.97
CA LYS A 148 -27.69 5.84 -2.24
C LYS A 148 -28.77 6.91 -2.03
N ARG A 149 -28.49 8.18 -2.33
CA ARG A 149 -29.50 9.26 -2.39
C ARG A 149 -30.26 9.29 -3.71
N SER A 150 -29.79 8.56 -4.72
CA SER A 150 -30.32 8.57 -6.09
C SER A 150 -31.29 7.42 -6.40
N THR A 151 -31.50 6.50 -5.46
CA THR A 151 -32.52 5.45 -5.60
C THR A 151 -33.82 5.94 -4.95
N PRO A 152 -34.87 6.21 -5.75
CA PRO A 152 -36.18 6.61 -5.24
C PRO A 152 -36.84 5.52 -4.38
#